data_AF-A0A9P0ELJ7-F1
#
_entry.id   AF-A0A9P0ELJ7-F1
#
_cell.length_a   1.000
_cell.length_b   1.000
_cell.length_c   1.000
_cell.angle_alpha   90.00
_cell.angle_beta   90.00
_cell.angle_gamma   90.00
#
_symmetry.space_group_name_H-M   'P 1'
#
loop_
_entity.id
_entity.type
_entity.pdbx_description
1 polymer ?
#
loop_
_entity_poly.entity_id
_entity_poly.type
_entity_poly.pdbx_seq_one_letter_code
_entity_poly.pdbx_strand_id
1 'polypeptide(L)'
;MVYLIDRTIAISTGSPPNVSDEHITVGLPSCSNEGTHATEAFPSYTDGRLSTKHFVLQIQLCQLQSEIYEIKFFGRAIPDQFSSYDHWVENIEERIRNMLNLSISSNNGAIPQWITNDAHQSQNLLHRPHPGSMVPSQASLLAATTSAINLINGYYKTIQTQRLAWTFAVVNNTFQAAIVLLYIFGNYASIIYEASLEDELLSALDTVMAILNLGSQRWPVIASTAMYVKDLRAFVFSDSPSSTGEAYNLRYLEELELLLSQRRIRSIYQAHSEIQPSSLLPDILSPPQEDSQLPFSDDMWQDFLGAQFDLEEAYSLNFLEPPLLAEQQQVPVAGTGELTTTTPTSVLPNDIKDVINSMPSCSFCRDQHVRCDRELPCCGACSRSRRECVYHDVLLSKQIPRRYVVLTALKIKFVLNRDSYESLGFLEISIL
;
A
#
# COMPACT_ATOMS: atom_id res chain seq x y z
N MET A 1 9.13 -8.29 6.64
CA MET A 1 8.09 -7.38 7.16
C MET A 1 8.68 -6.21 7.95
N VAL A 2 9.37 -6.42 9.08
CA VAL A 2 9.93 -5.32 9.92
C VAL A 2 10.79 -4.34 9.10
N TYR A 3 11.69 -4.86 8.26
CA TYR A 3 12.49 -4.04 7.35
C TYR A 3 11.65 -3.13 6.45
N LEU A 4 10.60 -3.67 5.83
CA LEU A 4 9.71 -2.93 4.93
C LEU A 4 8.97 -1.82 5.68
N ILE A 5 8.45 -2.13 6.88
CA ILE A 5 7.74 -1.17 7.74
C ILE A 5 8.67 -0.02 8.11
N ASP A 6 9.89 -0.32 8.58
CA ASP A 6 10.87 0.70 8.94
C ASP A 6 11.15 1.64 7.77
N ARG A 7 11.43 1.09 6.57
CA ARG A 7 11.71 1.90 5.38
C ARG A 7 10.52 2.75 4.94
N THR A 8 9.34 2.16 4.82
CA THR A 8 8.15 2.89 4.38
C THR A 8 7.77 4.00 5.36
N ILE A 9 7.78 3.72 6.67
CA ILE A 9 7.47 4.75 7.68
C ILE A 9 8.54 5.84 7.69
N ALA A 10 9.83 5.48 7.67
CA ALA A 10 10.93 6.43 7.65
C ALA A 10 10.82 7.39 6.46
N ILE A 11 10.68 6.85 5.25
CA ILE A 11 10.58 7.65 4.01
C ILE A 11 9.31 8.50 3.99
N SER A 12 8.16 7.96 4.41
CA SER A 12 6.90 8.71 4.43
C SER A 12 6.88 9.83 5.46
N THR A 13 7.51 9.61 6.63
CA THR A 13 7.59 10.63 7.70
C THR A 13 8.77 11.57 7.52
N GLY A 14 9.64 11.32 6.55
CA GLY A 14 10.86 12.09 6.37
C GLY A 14 11.92 11.91 7.47
N SER A 15 11.86 10.75 8.14
CA SER A 15 12.77 10.34 9.22
C SER A 15 13.86 9.42 8.68
N PRO A 16 15.03 9.34 9.33
CA PRO A 16 16.05 8.37 8.93
C PRO A 16 15.56 6.95 9.25
N PRO A 17 15.89 5.93 8.43
CA PRO A 17 15.61 4.55 8.78
C PRO A 17 16.33 4.13 10.08
N ASN A 18 15.69 3.32 10.94
CA ASN A 18 16.29 2.96 12.23
C ASN A 18 17.37 1.88 12.10
N VAL A 19 17.20 0.95 11.16
CA VAL A 19 18.13 -0.16 10.95
C VAL A 19 18.97 0.14 9.72
N SER A 20 20.26 0.39 9.85
CA SER A 20 21.15 0.56 8.69
C SER A 20 21.20 -0.70 7.82
N ASP A 21 21.25 -0.53 6.49
CA ASP A 21 21.48 -1.65 5.55
C ASP A 21 22.80 -2.38 5.84
N GLU A 22 23.80 -1.67 6.36
CA GLU A 22 25.11 -2.24 6.71
C GLU A 22 25.04 -3.27 7.86
N HIS A 23 24.00 -3.19 8.70
CA HIS A 23 23.77 -4.14 9.79
C HIS A 23 23.07 -5.43 9.33
N ILE A 24 22.61 -5.49 8.07
CA ILE A 24 21.89 -6.64 7.52
C ILE A 24 22.84 -7.44 6.64
N THR A 25 23.49 -8.45 7.23
CA THR A 25 24.45 -9.31 6.51
C THR A 25 23.80 -10.53 5.85
N VAL A 26 22.49 -10.73 6.05
CA VAL A 26 21.76 -11.87 5.49
C VAL A 26 21.54 -11.65 4.00
N GLY A 27 22.04 -12.58 3.18
CA GLY A 27 21.86 -12.53 1.72
C GLY A 27 20.40 -12.73 1.31
N LEU A 28 20.01 -12.09 0.20
CA LEU A 28 18.70 -12.30 -0.41
C LEU A 28 18.58 -13.73 -0.96
N PRO A 29 17.38 -14.33 -0.95
CA PRO A 29 17.17 -15.67 -1.48
C PRO A 29 17.52 -15.73 -2.98
N SER A 30 18.32 -16.73 -3.37
CA SER A 30 18.75 -16.92 -4.76
C SER A 30 17.59 -17.42 -5.63
N CYS A 31 17.29 -16.72 -6.72
CA CYS A 31 16.29 -17.15 -7.72
C CYS A 31 16.81 -18.20 -8.73
N SER A 32 17.91 -18.90 -8.44
CA SER A 32 18.63 -19.75 -9.40
C SER A 32 17.91 -21.07 -9.74
N ASN A 33 17.61 -21.28 -11.02
CA ASN A 33 17.30 -22.57 -11.62
C ASN A 33 18.59 -23.21 -12.15
N GLU A 34 19.43 -23.81 -11.31
CA GLU A 34 20.48 -24.73 -11.81
C GLU A 34 20.57 -25.96 -10.91
N GLY A 35 19.65 -26.89 -11.17
CA GLY A 35 19.66 -28.23 -10.60
C GLY A 35 19.35 -29.23 -11.70
N THR A 36 20.36 -29.56 -12.50
CA THR A 36 20.33 -30.71 -13.40
C THR A 36 20.21 -31.99 -12.55
N HIS A 37 19.26 -32.86 -12.92
CA HIS A 37 18.96 -34.19 -12.36
C HIS A 37 18.05 -34.25 -11.11
N ALA A 38 16.76 -34.56 -11.30
CA ALA A 38 16.26 -35.94 -11.30
C ALA A 38 14.73 -35.96 -11.49
N THR A 39 14.29 -36.93 -12.28
CA THR A 39 12.92 -37.24 -12.69
C THR A 39 12.07 -37.62 -11.49
N GLU A 40 11.04 -36.84 -11.15
CA GLU A 40 9.79 -37.30 -10.54
C GLU A 40 8.74 -36.17 -10.62
N ALA A 41 7.64 -36.44 -11.33
CA ALA A 41 6.58 -35.47 -11.58
C ALA A 41 5.75 -35.28 -10.30
N PHE A 42 6.14 -34.30 -9.48
CA PHE A 42 5.28 -33.74 -8.42
C PHE A 42 4.41 -32.60 -8.98
N PRO A 43 3.18 -32.43 -8.47
CA PRO A 43 2.23 -31.45 -9.02
C PRO A 43 2.72 -30.01 -8.81
N SER A 44 2.93 -29.31 -9.93
CA SER A 44 2.93 -27.85 -10.14
C SER A 44 3.13 -26.96 -8.89
N TYR A 45 4.37 -26.90 -8.39
CA TYR A 45 4.83 -25.89 -7.41
C TYR A 45 5.20 -24.57 -8.12
N THR A 46 4.26 -23.97 -8.85
CA THR A 46 4.51 -22.72 -9.61
C THR A 46 4.31 -21.46 -8.77
N ASP A 47 3.63 -21.56 -7.63
CA ASP A 47 3.14 -20.42 -6.85
C ASP A 47 4.21 -19.76 -5.96
N GLY A 48 5.01 -20.57 -5.23
CA GLY A 48 6.05 -20.04 -4.33
C GLY A 48 7.20 -19.29 -5.01
N ARG A 49 7.45 -19.55 -6.30
CA ARG A 49 8.50 -18.88 -7.09
C ARG A 49 8.14 -17.44 -7.43
N LEU A 50 6.87 -17.15 -7.70
CA LEU A 50 6.40 -15.79 -7.95
C LEU A 50 6.48 -14.98 -6.65
N SER A 51 6.01 -15.53 -5.52
CA SER A 51 6.11 -14.89 -4.20
C SER A 51 7.56 -14.51 -3.82
N THR A 52 8.52 -15.42 -4.04
CA THR A 52 9.95 -15.14 -3.76
C THR A 52 10.50 -14.00 -4.61
N LYS A 53 10.16 -13.95 -5.90
CA LYS A 53 10.60 -12.85 -6.79
C LYS A 53 10.00 -11.50 -6.38
N HIS A 54 8.72 -11.45 -6.05
CA HIS A 54 8.05 -10.24 -5.58
C HIS A 54 8.69 -9.74 -4.28
N PHE A 55 8.95 -10.64 -3.34
CA PHE A 55 9.66 -10.32 -2.10
C PHE A 55 11.05 -9.73 -2.37
N VAL A 56 11.87 -10.35 -3.23
CA VAL A 56 13.20 -9.84 -3.58
C VAL A 56 13.12 -8.45 -4.21
N LEU A 57 12.18 -8.25 -5.14
CA LEU A 57 11.96 -6.95 -5.79
C LEU A 57 11.55 -5.89 -4.77
N GLN A 58 10.66 -6.21 -3.84
CA GLN A 58 10.22 -5.29 -2.77
C GLN A 58 11.41 -4.85 -1.90
N ILE A 59 12.28 -5.79 -1.51
CA ILE A 59 13.45 -5.46 -0.69
C ILE A 59 14.45 -4.59 -1.47
N GLN A 60 14.73 -4.94 -2.73
CA GLN A 60 15.63 -4.16 -3.59
C GLN A 60 15.11 -2.74 -3.81
N LEU A 61 13.80 -2.58 -3.98
CA LEU A 61 13.16 -1.28 -4.06
C LEU A 61 13.34 -0.49 -2.77
N CYS A 62 13.04 -1.09 -1.61
CA CYS A 62 13.22 -0.41 -0.33
C CYS A 62 14.68 0.03 -0.09
N GLN A 63 15.66 -0.80 -0.47
CA GLN A 63 17.09 -0.45 -0.43
C GLN A 63 17.42 0.71 -1.36
N LEU A 64 16.88 0.71 -2.58
CA LEU A 64 17.08 1.79 -3.54
C LEU A 64 16.48 3.10 -3.03
N GLN A 65 15.25 3.07 -2.51
CA GLN A 65 14.57 4.25 -1.99
C GLN A 65 15.26 4.78 -0.73
N SER A 66 15.72 3.93 0.19
CA SER A 66 16.49 4.37 1.37
C SER A 66 17.81 5.00 1.00
N GLU A 67 18.54 4.43 0.02
CA GLU A 67 19.80 5.00 -0.47
C GLU A 67 19.60 6.40 -1.06
N ILE A 68 18.60 6.58 -1.93
CA ILE A 68 18.23 7.91 -2.45
C ILE A 68 17.93 8.86 -1.29
N TYR A 69 17.15 8.39 -0.33
CA TYR A 69 16.68 9.21 0.78
C TYR A 69 17.82 9.66 1.70
N GLU A 70 18.72 8.76 2.07
CA GLU A 70 19.88 9.05 2.91
C GLU A 70 20.86 10.03 2.26
N ILE A 71 21.16 9.85 0.98
CA ILE A 71 22.10 10.73 0.27
C ILE A 71 21.48 12.11 0.05
N LYS A 72 20.26 12.19 -0.49
CA LYS A 72 19.65 13.47 -0.87
C LYS A 72 19.07 14.26 0.29
N PHE A 73 18.55 13.58 1.30
CA PHE A 73 17.83 14.22 2.40
C PHE A 73 18.69 14.28 3.66
N PHE A 74 19.54 13.29 3.96
CA PHE A 74 20.37 13.29 5.17
C PHE A 74 21.85 13.61 4.94
N GLY A 75 22.27 13.82 3.68
CA GLY A 75 23.64 14.21 3.38
C GLY A 75 24.65 13.08 3.61
N ARG A 76 24.21 11.82 3.53
CA ARG A 76 25.13 10.67 3.45
C ARG A 76 26.03 10.86 2.22
N ALA A 77 27.33 10.62 2.39
CA ALA A 77 28.26 10.69 1.26
C ALA A 77 27.89 9.64 0.21
N ILE A 78 28.13 9.97 -1.07
CA ILE A 78 28.01 8.99 -2.13
C ILE A 78 28.99 7.83 -1.87
N PRO A 79 28.60 6.57 -2.13
CA PRO A 79 29.51 5.44 -1.96
C PRO A 79 30.78 5.57 -2.82
N ASP A 80 31.93 5.13 -2.29
CA ASP A 80 33.25 5.30 -2.90
C ASP A 80 33.38 4.63 -4.28
N GLN A 81 32.51 3.66 -4.62
CA GLN A 81 32.50 3.04 -5.94
C GLN A 81 32.05 4.00 -7.06
N PHE A 82 31.43 5.14 -6.73
CA PHE A 82 30.96 6.10 -7.72
C PHE A 82 31.95 7.26 -7.86
N SER A 83 32.35 7.55 -9.10
CA SER A 83 33.29 8.63 -9.43
C SER A 83 32.72 10.04 -9.27
N SER A 84 31.39 10.19 -9.35
CA SER A 84 30.71 11.48 -9.22
C SER A 84 29.26 11.28 -8.75
N TYR A 85 28.63 12.38 -8.35
CA TYR A 85 27.20 12.41 -8.03
C TYR A 85 26.34 12.06 -9.25
N ASP A 86 26.69 12.56 -10.44
CA ASP A 86 25.96 12.25 -11.68
C ASP A 86 26.06 10.75 -12.03
N HIS A 87 27.24 10.13 -11.84
CA HIS A 87 27.41 8.70 -12.03
C HIS A 87 26.56 7.87 -11.04
N TRP A 88 26.38 8.35 -9.80
CA TRP A 88 25.45 7.74 -8.86
C TRP A 88 23.99 7.88 -9.31
N VAL A 89 23.58 9.06 -9.80
CA VAL A 89 22.23 9.29 -10.34
C VAL A 89 21.96 8.34 -11.53
N GLU A 90 22.88 8.25 -12.48
CA GLU A 90 22.79 7.33 -13.62
C GLU A 90 22.65 5.87 -13.17
N ASN A 91 23.39 5.45 -12.15
CA ASN A 91 23.29 4.10 -11.59
C ASN A 91 21.91 3.83 -10.98
N ILE A 92 21.35 4.79 -10.22
CA ILE A 92 20.01 4.66 -9.66
C ILE A 92 18.96 4.58 -10.77
N GLU A 93 19.05 5.43 -11.80
CA GLU A 93 18.15 5.37 -12.96
C GLU A 93 18.23 4.02 -13.67
N GLU A 94 19.42 3.47 -13.84
CA GLU A 94 19.63 2.15 -14.43
C GLU A 94 18.99 1.05 -13.58
N ARG A 95 19.14 1.10 -12.25
CA ARG A 95 18.50 0.14 -11.33
C ARG A 95 16.97 0.20 -11.42
N ILE A 96 16.38 1.40 -11.48
CA ILE A 96 14.93 1.57 -11.68
C ILE A 96 14.49 0.96 -13.01
N ARG A 97 15.24 1.22 -14.10
CA ARG A 97 14.94 0.69 -15.44
C ARG A 97 15.05 -0.84 -15.47
N ASN A 98 16.08 -1.40 -14.85
CA ASN A 98 16.30 -2.84 -14.75
C ASN A 98 15.17 -3.52 -13.98
N MET A 99 14.70 -2.93 -12.89
CA MET A 99 13.55 -3.44 -12.13
C MET A 99 12.28 -3.53 -13.00
N LEU A 100 11.99 -2.49 -13.78
CA LEU A 100 10.86 -2.50 -14.73
C LEU A 100 11.05 -3.60 -15.79
N ASN A 101 12.23 -3.72 -16.39
CA ASN A 101 12.50 -4.73 -17.41
C ASN A 101 12.36 -6.17 -16.87
N LEU A 102 12.88 -6.44 -15.68
CA LEU A 102 12.78 -7.76 -15.01
C LEU A 102 11.33 -8.17 -14.74
N SER A 103 10.46 -7.20 -14.46
CA SER A 103 9.03 -7.44 -14.25
C SER A 103 8.31 -7.84 -15.55
N ILE A 104 8.66 -7.22 -16.68
CA ILE A 104 8.11 -7.58 -18.01
C ILE A 104 8.45 -9.03 -18.35
N SER A 105 9.72 -9.41 -18.16
CA SER A 105 10.20 -10.76 -18.48
C SER A 105 9.61 -11.84 -17.58
N SER A 106 9.20 -11.50 -16.35
CA SER A 106 8.70 -12.47 -15.37
C SER A 106 7.19 -12.74 -15.45
N ASN A 107 6.40 -11.81 -16.01
CA ASN A 107 4.92 -11.83 -15.92
C ASN A 107 4.22 -11.85 -17.28
N ASN A 108 4.67 -12.71 -18.21
CA ASN A 108 4.06 -12.86 -19.55
C ASN A 108 3.83 -11.53 -20.29
N GLY A 109 4.68 -10.52 -20.04
CA GLY A 109 4.60 -9.18 -20.64
C GLY A 109 3.76 -8.14 -19.88
N ALA A 110 3.14 -8.48 -18.74
CA ALA A 110 2.36 -7.55 -17.93
C ALA A 110 3.13 -7.11 -16.66
N ILE A 111 3.43 -5.82 -16.55
CA ILE A 111 4.09 -5.27 -15.35
C ILE A 111 3.05 -5.10 -14.24
N PRO A 112 3.26 -5.64 -13.03
CA PRO A 112 2.43 -5.35 -11.87
C PRO A 112 2.41 -3.85 -11.60
N GLN A 113 1.21 -3.31 -11.42
CA GLN A 113 1.02 -1.85 -11.32
C GLN A 113 1.78 -1.24 -10.13
N TRP A 114 1.97 -1.99 -9.04
CA TRP A 114 2.76 -1.54 -7.89
C TRP A 114 4.23 -1.29 -8.24
N ILE A 115 4.85 -2.14 -9.08
CA ILE A 115 6.24 -1.96 -9.54
C ILE A 115 6.35 -0.68 -10.38
N THR A 116 5.39 -0.44 -11.27
CA THR A 116 5.34 0.79 -12.08
C THR A 116 5.21 2.03 -11.19
N ASN A 117 4.30 1.99 -10.21
CA ASN A 117 4.10 3.10 -9.29
C ASN A 117 5.37 3.35 -8.46
N ASP A 118 6.01 2.30 -7.95
CA ASP A 118 7.21 2.44 -7.13
C ASP A 118 8.43 2.90 -7.93
N ALA A 119 8.53 2.54 -9.22
CA ALA A 119 9.52 3.08 -10.13
C ALA A 119 9.31 4.60 -10.31
N HIS A 120 8.09 5.05 -10.55
CA HIS A 120 7.78 6.47 -10.66
C HIS A 120 7.99 7.22 -9.34
N GLN A 121 7.65 6.62 -8.20
CA GLN A 121 7.97 7.18 -6.88
C GLN A 121 9.48 7.34 -6.69
N SER A 122 10.26 6.34 -7.07
CA SER A 122 11.72 6.36 -6.96
C SER A 122 12.36 7.42 -7.87
N GLN A 123 11.87 7.55 -9.11
CA GLN A 123 12.25 8.65 -10.02
C GLN A 123 11.91 10.01 -9.44
N ASN A 124 10.72 10.15 -8.85
CA ASN A 124 10.30 11.40 -8.24
C ASN A 124 11.20 11.77 -7.04
N LEU A 125 11.52 10.80 -6.17
CA LEU A 125 12.46 10.98 -5.05
C LEU A 125 13.87 11.39 -5.53
N LEU A 126 14.33 10.82 -6.65
CA LEU A 126 15.64 11.10 -7.24
C LEU A 126 15.71 12.50 -7.84
N HIS A 127 14.72 12.94 -8.61
CA HIS A 127 14.82 14.18 -9.38
C HIS A 127 14.17 15.40 -8.72
N ARG A 128 13.31 15.21 -7.71
CA ARG A 128 12.66 16.35 -7.04
C ARG A 128 13.67 17.29 -6.36
N PRO A 129 13.33 18.59 -6.24
CA PRO A 129 14.07 19.51 -5.36
C PRO A 129 14.17 18.95 -3.94
N HIS A 130 15.32 19.13 -3.30
CA HIS A 130 15.62 18.51 -2.01
C HIS A 130 16.51 19.43 -1.15
N PRO A 131 16.67 19.16 0.16
CA PRO A 131 17.40 20.05 1.08
C PRO A 131 18.83 20.44 0.64
N GLY A 132 19.49 19.57 -0.13
CA GLY A 132 20.85 19.79 -0.63
C GLY A 132 20.91 20.52 -1.98
N SER A 133 19.81 20.59 -2.73
CA SER A 133 19.70 21.34 -3.97
C SER A 133 18.24 21.68 -4.27
N MET A 134 17.89 22.96 -4.10
CA MET A 134 16.57 23.50 -4.48
C MET A 134 16.54 24.00 -5.93
N VAL A 135 17.67 23.99 -6.64
CA VAL A 135 17.78 24.41 -8.04
C VAL A 135 18.26 23.24 -8.90
N PRO A 136 17.42 22.21 -9.10
CA PRO A 136 17.77 21.08 -9.95
C PRO A 136 17.88 21.48 -11.42
N SER A 137 18.54 20.65 -12.22
CA SER A 137 18.66 20.86 -13.67
C SER A 137 17.29 20.79 -14.36
N GLN A 138 17.15 21.43 -15.52
CA GLN A 138 15.92 21.37 -16.32
C GLN A 138 15.50 19.92 -16.62
N ALA A 139 16.46 19.04 -16.92
CA ALA A 139 16.20 17.61 -17.14
C ALA A 139 15.60 16.94 -15.88
N SER A 140 16.12 17.26 -14.69
CA SER A 140 15.58 16.74 -13.42
C SER A 140 14.19 17.30 -13.12
N LEU A 141 13.93 18.59 -13.38
CA LEU A 141 12.60 19.18 -13.21
C LEU A 141 11.55 18.47 -14.08
N LEU A 142 11.88 18.20 -15.34
CA LEU A 142 11.00 17.46 -16.25
C LEU A 142 10.81 16.01 -15.77
N ALA A 143 11.89 15.31 -15.41
CA ALA A 143 11.80 13.94 -14.89
C ALA A 143 10.96 13.85 -13.60
N ALA A 144 11.12 14.81 -12.68
CA ALA A 144 10.32 14.90 -11.45
C ALA A 144 8.84 15.16 -11.76
N THR A 145 8.54 16.05 -12.72
CA THR A 145 7.18 16.38 -13.14
C THR A 145 6.50 15.18 -13.79
N THR A 146 7.13 14.58 -14.80
CA THR A 146 6.61 13.42 -15.53
C THR A 146 6.41 12.23 -14.61
N SER A 147 7.36 11.95 -13.71
CA SER A 147 7.22 10.85 -12.74
C SER A 147 6.09 11.11 -11.74
N ALA A 148 5.90 12.34 -11.25
CA ALA A 148 4.77 12.69 -10.38
C ALA A 148 3.41 12.50 -11.07
N ILE A 149 3.25 12.99 -12.30
CA ILE A 149 2.02 12.83 -13.09
C ILE A 149 1.71 11.35 -13.29
N ASN A 150 2.70 10.57 -13.74
CA ASN A 150 2.52 9.14 -13.98
C ASN A 150 2.20 8.36 -12.70
N LEU A 151 2.82 8.73 -11.56
CA LEU A 151 2.54 8.13 -10.27
C LEU A 151 1.09 8.36 -9.83
N ILE A 152 0.62 9.61 -9.92
CA ILE A 152 -0.76 10.00 -9.55
C ILE A 152 -1.76 9.26 -10.43
N ASN A 153 -1.54 9.27 -11.75
CA ASN A 153 -2.42 8.60 -12.72
C ASN A 153 -2.42 7.08 -12.52
N GLY A 154 -1.25 6.50 -12.21
CA GLY A 154 -1.10 5.08 -11.89
C GLY A 154 -1.93 4.68 -10.67
N TYR A 155 -1.84 5.44 -9.57
CA TYR A 155 -2.67 5.18 -8.39
C TYR A 155 -4.15 5.36 -8.67
N TYR A 156 -4.55 6.43 -9.37
CA TYR A 156 -5.96 6.66 -9.70
C TYR A 156 -6.56 5.55 -10.56
N LYS A 157 -5.83 5.10 -11.59
CA LYS A 157 -6.23 3.95 -12.41
C LYS A 157 -6.43 2.70 -11.55
N THR A 158 -5.53 2.46 -10.60
CA THR A 158 -5.62 1.29 -9.71
C THR A 158 -6.81 1.37 -8.75
N ILE A 159 -7.14 2.58 -8.29
CA ILE A 159 -8.33 2.85 -7.47
C ILE A 159 -9.61 2.55 -8.27
N GLN A 160 -9.65 2.95 -9.56
CA GLN A 160 -10.81 2.73 -10.43
C GLN A 160 -11.04 1.26 -10.79
N THR A 161 -9.98 0.46 -10.94
CA THR A 161 -10.09 -0.94 -11.37
C THR A 161 -10.30 -1.95 -10.22
N GLN A 162 -10.29 -1.49 -8.96
CA GLN A 162 -10.54 -2.22 -7.71
C GLN A 162 -9.79 -3.56 -7.50
N ARG A 163 -8.60 -3.49 -6.87
CA ARG A 163 -8.04 -4.47 -5.90
C ARG A 163 -7.12 -3.83 -4.84
N LEU A 164 -7.06 -2.50 -4.70
CA LEU A 164 -6.23 -1.87 -3.67
C LEU A 164 -6.99 -1.81 -2.34
N ALA A 165 -6.44 -2.47 -1.32
CA ALA A 165 -6.63 -1.98 0.04
C ALA A 165 -6.02 -0.57 0.08
N TRP A 166 -6.81 0.46 0.38
CA TRP A 166 -6.29 1.82 0.49
C TRP A 166 -5.16 1.86 1.51
N THR A 167 -3.93 2.05 1.03
CA THR A 167 -2.76 2.07 1.87
C THR A 167 -2.35 3.51 2.16
N PHE A 168 -1.79 3.73 3.35
CA PHE A 168 -1.20 5.01 3.73
C PHE A 168 -0.16 5.49 2.70
N ALA A 169 0.61 4.57 2.08
CA ALA A 169 1.58 4.94 1.05
C ALA A 169 0.93 5.56 -0.18
N VAL A 170 -0.26 5.12 -0.63
CA VAL A 170 -0.95 5.75 -1.77
C VAL A 170 -1.21 7.23 -1.47
N VAL A 171 -1.77 7.51 -0.30
CA VAL A 171 -2.14 8.88 0.13
C VAL A 171 -0.89 9.73 0.33
N ASN A 172 0.12 9.19 1.01
CA ASN A 172 1.39 9.86 1.23
C ASN A 172 2.12 10.17 -0.09
N ASN A 173 2.23 9.19 -0.98
CA ASN A 173 2.98 9.33 -2.24
C ASN A 173 2.27 10.30 -3.20
N THR A 174 0.95 10.25 -3.28
CA THR A 174 0.16 11.20 -4.08
C THR A 174 0.22 12.61 -3.51
N PHE A 175 0.17 12.76 -2.18
CA PHE A 175 0.41 14.04 -1.52
C PHE A 175 1.81 14.59 -1.84
N GLN A 176 2.87 13.80 -1.65
CA GLN A 176 4.24 14.22 -1.93
C GLN A 176 4.43 14.59 -3.41
N ALA A 177 3.86 13.81 -4.34
CA ALA A 177 3.88 14.13 -5.77
C ALA A 177 3.17 15.45 -6.08
N ALA A 178 2.02 15.71 -5.43
CA ALA A 178 1.31 16.98 -5.58
C ALA A 178 2.14 18.17 -5.12
N ILE A 179 2.83 18.06 -3.97
CA ILE A 179 3.72 19.13 -3.48
C ILE A 179 4.86 19.38 -4.48
N VAL A 180 5.43 18.34 -5.09
CA VAL A 180 6.46 18.48 -6.14
C VAL A 180 5.89 19.24 -7.35
N LEU A 181 4.71 18.86 -7.85
CA LEU A 181 4.08 19.55 -8.97
C LEU A 181 3.78 21.03 -8.67
N LEU A 182 3.22 21.31 -7.50
CA LEU A 182 2.91 22.68 -7.07
C LEU A 182 4.16 23.55 -6.95
N TYR A 183 5.24 23.02 -6.38
CA TYR A 183 6.49 23.75 -6.25
C TYR A 183 7.16 23.99 -7.60
N ILE A 184 7.23 22.97 -8.47
CA ILE A 184 7.85 23.11 -9.79
C ILE A 184 7.05 24.11 -10.63
N PHE A 185 5.72 24.02 -10.62
CA PHE A 185 4.90 25.00 -11.33
C PHE A 185 5.11 26.42 -10.76
N GLY A 186 5.08 26.57 -9.44
CA GLY A 186 5.24 27.88 -8.79
C GLY A 186 6.59 28.57 -9.03
N ASN A 187 7.68 27.82 -9.24
CA ASN A 187 9.02 28.38 -9.40
C ASN A 187 9.60 28.27 -10.82
N TYR A 188 9.12 27.31 -11.61
CA TYR A 188 9.69 26.91 -12.90
C TYR A 188 8.61 26.77 -13.99
N ALA A 189 7.52 27.54 -13.90
CA ALA A 189 6.41 27.50 -14.85
C ALA A 189 6.86 27.54 -16.33
N SER A 190 7.87 28.36 -16.66
CA SER A 190 8.41 28.47 -18.03
C SER A 190 8.86 27.13 -18.60
N ILE A 191 9.49 26.28 -17.79
CA ILE A 191 9.96 24.96 -18.21
C ILE A 191 8.76 24.03 -18.47
N ILE A 192 7.70 24.15 -17.69
CA ILE A 192 6.45 23.37 -17.86
C ILE A 192 5.73 23.79 -19.14
N TYR A 193 5.66 25.10 -19.41
CA TYR A 193 5.09 25.64 -20.65
C TYR A 193 5.88 25.20 -21.88
N GLU A 194 7.21 25.28 -21.83
CA GLU A 194 8.10 24.84 -22.93
C GLU A 194 7.97 23.35 -23.23
N ALA A 195 7.74 22.52 -22.20
CA ALA A 195 7.55 21.08 -22.34
C ALA A 195 6.11 20.67 -22.64
N SER A 196 5.17 21.62 -22.71
CA SER A 196 3.73 21.37 -22.92
C SER A 196 3.14 20.39 -21.90
N LEU A 197 3.50 20.52 -20.62
CA LEU A 197 3.04 19.63 -19.53
C LEU A 197 1.98 20.26 -18.61
N GLU A 198 1.53 21.47 -18.92
CA GLU A 198 0.60 22.22 -18.07
C GLU A 198 -0.74 21.48 -17.90
N ASP A 199 -1.34 21.02 -18.99
CA ASP A 199 -2.64 20.36 -18.97
C ASP A 199 -2.59 19.04 -18.19
N GLU A 200 -1.54 18.23 -18.41
CA GLU A 200 -1.34 16.98 -17.68
C GLU A 200 -1.07 17.22 -16.19
N LEU A 201 -0.33 18.29 -15.84
CA LEU A 201 -0.06 18.67 -14.46
C LEU A 201 -1.36 19.09 -13.76
N LEU A 202 -2.16 19.95 -14.38
CA LEU A 202 -3.44 20.39 -13.84
C LEU A 202 -4.40 19.21 -13.65
N SER A 203 -4.48 18.33 -14.65
CA SER A 203 -5.27 17.10 -14.58
C SER A 203 -4.80 16.16 -13.46
N ALA A 204 -3.49 16.03 -13.26
CA ALA A 204 -2.94 15.26 -12.15
C ALA A 204 -3.31 15.88 -10.79
N LEU A 205 -3.29 17.21 -10.64
CA LEU A 205 -3.72 17.87 -9.40
C LEU A 205 -5.22 17.69 -9.11
N ASP A 206 -6.07 17.69 -10.14
CA ASP A 206 -7.49 17.33 -9.99
C ASP A 206 -7.65 15.86 -9.55
N THR A 207 -6.84 14.98 -10.14
CA THR A 207 -6.81 13.56 -9.79
C THR A 207 -6.39 13.34 -8.33
N VAL A 208 -5.40 14.07 -7.82
CA VAL A 208 -5.01 14.03 -6.39
C VAL A 208 -6.20 14.39 -5.50
N MET A 209 -6.94 15.44 -5.85
CA MET A 209 -8.13 15.82 -5.06
C MET A 209 -9.17 14.70 -5.04
N ALA A 210 -9.39 14.01 -6.16
CA ALA A 210 -10.27 12.84 -6.21
C ALA A 210 -9.77 11.70 -5.32
N ILE A 211 -8.47 11.38 -5.36
CA ILE A 211 -7.85 10.35 -4.50
C ILE A 211 -8.02 10.69 -3.01
N LEU A 212 -7.73 11.93 -2.61
CA LEU A 212 -7.83 12.35 -1.20
C LEU A 212 -9.29 12.36 -0.72
N ASN A 213 -10.24 12.80 -1.54
CA ASN A 213 -11.66 12.78 -1.21
C ASN A 213 -12.23 11.35 -1.11
N LEU A 214 -11.73 10.42 -1.92
CA LEU A 214 -12.08 9.00 -1.77
C LEU A 214 -11.44 8.40 -0.52
N GLY A 215 -10.16 8.70 -0.28
CA GLY A 215 -9.43 8.25 0.91
C GLY A 215 -10.06 8.73 2.22
N SER A 216 -10.63 9.94 2.25
CA SER A 216 -11.25 10.51 3.44
C SER A 216 -12.51 9.79 3.91
N GLN A 217 -13.16 9.01 3.03
CA GLN A 217 -14.28 8.15 3.41
C GLN A 217 -13.83 7.02 4.33
N ARG A 218 -12.59 6.53 4.16
CA ARG A 218 -11.99 5.49 5.01
C ARG A 218 -11.21 6.09 6.18
N TRP A 219 -10.46 7.16 5.94
CA TRP A 219 -9.61 7.81 6.94
C TRP A 219 -9.96 9.31 7.04
N PRO A 220 -10.86 9.73 7.95
CA PRO A 220 -11.38 11.09 8.00
C PRO A 220 -10.30 12.20 8.09
N VAL A 221 -9.15 11.90 8.69
CA VAL A 221 -8.00 12.83 8.77
C VAL A 221 -7.51 13.31 7.39
N ILE A 222 -7.72 12.51 6.34
CA ILE A 222 -7.35 12.87 4.96
C ILE A 222 -8.16 14.06 4.45
N ALA A 223 -9.38 14.29 4.96
CA ALA A 223 -10.17 15.46 4.57
C ALA A 223 -9.44 16.78 4.87
N SER A 224 -8.73 16.85 5.99
CA SER A 224 -7.89 18.01 6.33
C SER A 224 -6.73 18.17 5.35
N THR A 225 -6.08 17.07 4.95
CA THR A 225 -5.03 17.08 3.92
C THR A 225 -5.58 17.56 2.57
N ALA A 226 -6.78 17.13 2.19
CA ALA A 226 -7.43 17.56 0.95
C ALA A 226 -7.70 19.07 0.95
N MET A 227 -8.24 19.61 2.05
CA MET A 227 -8.43 21.07 2.20
C MET A 227 -7.10 21.82 2.10
N TYR A 228 -6.06 21.31 2.76
CA TYR A 228 -4.74 21.91 2.74
C TYR A 228 -4.13 21.96 1.33
N VAL A 229 -4.14 20.84 0.59
CA VAL A 229 -3.65 20.79 -0.80
C VAL A 229 -4.47 21.70 -1.72
N LYS A 230 -5.79 21.79 -1.50
CA LYS A 230 -6.65 22.70 -2.26
C LYS A 230 -6.26 24.16 -2.06
N ASP A 231 -5.97 24.57 -0.83
CA ASP A 231 -5.56 25.94 -0.52
C ASP A 231 -4.19 26.25 -1.13
N LEU A 232 -3.23 25.33 -1.04
CA LEU A 232 -1.92 25.45 -1.70
C LEU A 232 -2.05 25.58 -3.22
N ARG A 233 -2.93 24.79 -3.84
CA ARG A 233 -3.20 24.88 -5.27
C ARG A 233 -3.83 26.22 -5.63
N ALA A 234 -4.92 26.62 -4.98
CA ALA A 234 -5.57 27.89 -5.26
C ALA A 234 -4.59 29.06 -5.17
N PHE A 235 -3.62 28.94 -4.26
CA PHE A 235 -2.57 29.91 -4.09
C PHE A 235 -1.57 29.96 -5.25
N VAL A 236 -0.94 28.83 -5.58
CA VAL A 236 0.08 28.73 -6.65
C VAL A 236 -0.45 29.20 -8.00
N PHE A 237 -1.74 28.98 -8.26
CA PHE A 237 -2.40 29.38 -9.51
C PHE A 237 -3.15 30.72 -9.40
N SER A 238 -3.02 31.48 -8.30
CA SER A 238 -3.66 32.79 -8.17
C SER A 238 -2.80 33.91 -8.79
N ASP A 239 -3.38 34.66 -9.73
CA ASP A 239 -2.70 35.74 -10.47
C ASP A 239 -2.43 37.03 -9.66
N SER A 240 -2.67 37.07 -8.34
CA SER A 240 -2.77 38.34 -7.59
C SER A 240 -1.41 39.04 -7.38
N PRO A 241 -1.13 40.19 -8.05
CA PRO A 241 0.03 41.03 -7.79
C PRO A 241 -0.45 42.23 -6.98
N SER A 242 -0.67 42.03 -5.69
CA SER A 242 -0.79 43.15 -4.74
C SER A 242 0.47 43.19 -3.89
N SER A 243 0.91 44.37 -3.45
CA SER A 243 2.15 44.53 -2.65
C SER A 243 2.12 43.79 -1.30
N THR A 244 0.92 43.47 -0.79
CA THR A 244 0.70 42.59 0.36
C THR A 244 0.77 41.09 -0.03
N GLY A 245 0.59 40.80 -1.32
CA GLY A 245 0.67 39.47 -1.92
C GLY A 245 2.09 38.94 -2.07
N GLU A 246 3.12 39.78 -2.22
CA GLU A 246 4.52 39.30 -2.33
C GLU A 246 5.03 38.62 -1.05
N ALA A 247 4.78 39.21 0.12
CA ALA A 247 5.14 38.61 1.41
C ALA A 247 4.31 37.35 1.71
N TYR A 248 3.07 37.32 1.22
CA TYR A 248 2.19 36.17 1.35
C TYR A 248 2.63 35.04 0.39
N ASN A 249 2.99 35.34 -0.86
CA ASN A 249 3.61 34.45 -1.85
C ASN A 249 4.87 33.79 -1.32
N LEU A 250 5.73 34.57 -0.68
CA LEU A 250 6.96 34.04 -0.09
C LEU A 250 6.68 32.99 0.99
N ARG A 251 5.69 33.21 1.86
CA ARG A 251 5.35 32.29 2.96
C ARG A 251 4.85 30.92 2.48
N TYR A 252 4.11 30.88 1.38
CA TYR A 252 3.62 29.62 0.81
C TYR A 252 4.70 28.89 0.01
N LEU A 253 5.60 29.61 -0.66
CA LEU A 253 6.77 29.01 -1.26
C LEU A 253 7.69 28.41 -0.19
N GLU A 254 7.92 29.13 0.91
CA GLU A 254 8.64 28.61 2.09
C GLU A 254 7.95 27.37 2.68
N GLU A 255 6.61 27.35 2.73
CA GLU A 255 5.86 26.17 3.19
C GLU A 255 5.99 24.99 2.21
N LEU A 256 5.95 25.21 0.90
CA LEU A 256 6.20 24.17 -0.10
C LEU A 256 7.63 23.64 0.00
N GLU A 257 8.63 24.51 0.18
CA GLU A 257 10.02 24.09 0.43
C GLU A 257 10.16 23.27 1.71
N LEU A 258 9.44 23.66 2.76
CA LEU A 258 9.42 22.96 4.03
C LEU A 258 8.82 21.55 3.89
N LEU A 259 7.75 21.41 3.11
CA LEU A 259 7.11 20.13 2.80
C LEU A 259 7.99 19.26 1.90
N LEU A 260 8.60 19.83 0.86
CA LEU A 260 9.52 19.12 -0.04
C LEU A 260 10.78 18.63 0.66
N SER A 261 11.37 19.51 1.48
CA SER A 261 12.56 19.20 2.26
C SER A 261 12.28 18.23 3.40
N GLN A 262 11.00 18.04 3.74
CA GLN A 262 10.52 17.25 4.88
C GLN A 262 11.18 17.68 6.21
N ARG A 263 11.69 18.93 6.27
CA ARG A 263 12.43 19.47 7.42
C ARG A 263 11.54 19.72 8.64
N ARG A 264 10.24 19.99 8.46
CA ARG A 264 9.30 20.22 9.57
C ARG A 264 9.18 19.00 10.49
N ILE A 265 9.17 17.81 9.90
CA ILE A 265 9.05 16.55 10.64
C ILE A 265 10.35 16.26 11.40
N ARG A 266 11.50 16.62 10.82
CA ARG A 266 12.81 16.55 11.49
C ARG A 266 12.93 17.46 12.70
N SER A 267 12.45 18.70 12.61
CA SER A 267 12.49 19.63 13.75
C SER A 267 11.64 19.13 14.91
N ILE A 268 10.48 18.54 14.63
CA ILE A 268 9.61 17.91 15.64
C ILE A 268 10.29 16.65 16.21
N TYR A 269 10.81 15.77 15.37
CA TYR A 269 11.49 14.54 15.79
C TYR A 269 12.75 14.81 16.63
N GLN A 270 13.59 15.77 16.22
CA GLN A 270 14.79 16.18 16.97
C GLN A 270 14.42 16.84 18.30
N ALA A 271 13.41 17.72 18.33
CA ALA A 271 12.91 18.34 19.56
C ALA A 271 12.38 17.30 20.57
N HIS A 272 11.87 16.16 20.10
CA HIS A 272 11.43 15.06 20.94
C HIS A 272 12.51 13.99 21.21
N SER A 273 13.62 13.99 20.46
CA SER A 273 14.75 13.06 20.64
C SER A 273 15.82 13.58 21.61
N GLU A 274 15.85 14.89 21.88
CA GLU A 274 16.66 15.48 22.94
C GLU A 274 16.07 15.14 24.31
N ILE A 275 16.32 13.90 24.76
CA ILE A 275 16.16 13.54 26.17
C ILE A 275 17.12 14.43 26.96
N GLN A 276 16.57 15.37 27.72
CA GLN A 276 17.27 16.13 28.75
C GLN A 276 18.14 15.18 29.59
N PRO A 277 19.47 15.36 29.67
CA PRO A 277 20.31 14.57 30.56
C PRO A 277 19.92 14.90 32.00
N SER A 278 19.20 13.95 32.62
CA SER A 278 19.17 13.69 34.06
C SER A 278 19.45 14.89 34.97
N SER A 279 18.39 15.58 35.38
CA SER A 279 18.40 16.40 36.59
C SER A 279 17.20 16.08 37.48
N LEU A 280 17.50 15.30 38.53
CA LEU A 280 16.82 15.20 39.82
C LEU A 280 15.33 14.78 39.81
N LEU A 281 15.11 13.49 40.06
CA LEU A 281 13.87 12.94 40.60
C LEU A 281 13.50 13.62 41.93
N PRO A 282 12.22 13.98 42.13
CA PRO A 282 11.55 13.80 43.40
C PRO A 282 10.69 12.53 43.33
N ASP A 283 10.81 11.69 44.35
CA ASP A 283 9.92 10.56 44.62
C ASP A 283 8.45 10.98 44.51
N ILE A 284 7.76 10.49 43.48
CA ILE A 284 6.30 10.39 43.49
C ILE A 284 5.94 8.95 43.10
N LEU A 285 5.71 8.14 44.12
CA LEU A 285 4.97 6.90 44.05
C LEU A 285 3.55 7.19 43.54
N SER A 286 3.36 7.13 42.24
CA SER A 286 2.08 6.86 41.57
C SER A 286 2.42 6.47 40.12
N PRO A 287 1.97 5.32 39.61
CA PRO A 287 2.10 5.05 38.17
C PRO A 287 1.32 6.15 37.43
N PRO A 288 1.90 6.82 36.42
CA PRO A 288 1.13 7.72 35.60
C PRO A 288 0.03 6.89 34.95
N GLN A 289 -1.23 7.27 35.15
CA GLN A 289 -2.30 6.86 34.25
C GLN A 289 -2.00 7.51 32.90
N GLU A 290 -1.16 6.85 32.11
CA GLU A 290 -1.12 7.06 30.68
C GLU A 290 -2.43 6.52 30.12
N ASP A 291 -3.47 7.34 30.12
CA ASP A 291 -4.47 7.26 29.05
C ASP A 291 -3.77 7.70 27.76
N SER A 292 -2.87 6.85 27.27
CA SER A 292 -2.33 6.90 25.93
C SER A 292 -3.48 6.51 25.00
N GLN A 293 -4.35 7.49 24.72
CA GLN A 293 -5.25 7.41 23.58
C GLN A 293 -4.37 7.36 22.34
N LEU A 294 -3.96 6.15 21.95
CA LEU A 294 -3.34 5.89 20.67
C LEU A 294 -4.26 6.52 19.61
N PRO A 295 -3.72 7.33 18.67
CA PRO A 295 -4.53 8.05 17.69
C PRO A 295 -5.34 7.11 16.78
N PHE A 296 -5.03 5.81 16.79
CA PHE A 296 -5.69 4.78 16.02
C PHE A 296 -5.99 3.57 16.91
N SER A 297 -7.13 2.93 16.69
CA SER A 297 -7.48 1.65 17.33
C SER A 297 -6.61 0.52 16.79
N ASP A 298 -6.47 -0.57 17.57
CA ASP A 298 -5.74 -1.77 17.16
C ASP A 298 -6.25 -2.34 15.83
N ASP A 299 -7.57 -2.29 15.61
CA ASP A 299 -8.19 -2.70 14.34
C ASP A 299 -7.68 -1.87 13.15
N MET A 300 -7.49 -0.55 13.33
CA MET A 300 -6.94 0.30 12.26
C MET A 300 -5.46 0.04 11.99
N TRP A 301 -4.70 -0.34 13.02
CA TRP A 301 -3.30 -0.76 12.84
C TRP A 301 -3.19 -2.09 12.09
N GLN A 302 -4.07 -3.06 12.39
CA GLN A 302 -4.12 -4.32 11.66
C GLN A 302 -4.53 -4.11 10.20
N ASP A 303 -5.52 -3.25 9.95
CA ASP A 303 -5.92 -2.84 8.60
C ASP A 303 -4.77 -2.16 7.84
N PHE A 304 -4.01 -1.29 8.49
CA PHE A 304 -2.84 -0.63 7.89
C PHE A 304 -1.77 -1.66 7.52
N LEU A 305 -1.43 -2.57 8.43
CA LEU A 305 -0.43 -3.60 8.19
C LEU A 305 -0.84 -4.55 7.06
N GLY A 306 -2.09 -5.03 7.08
CA GLY A 306 -2.65 -5.90 6.05
C GLY A 306 -2.89 -5.22 4.70
N ALA A 307 -3.10 -3.89 4.68
CA ALA A 307 -3.22 -3.16 3.43
C ALA A 307 -1.85 -2.85 2.79
N GLN A 308 -0.86 -2.51 3.61
CA GLN A 308 0.40 -1.89 3.16
C GLN A 308 1.57 -2.87 3.04
N PHE A 309 1.61 -3.92 3.86
CA PHE A 309 2.78 -4.78 4.03
C PHE A 309 2.47 -6.26 3.95
N ASP A 310 1.23 -6.63 3.62
CA ASP A 310 0.90 -8.01 3.35
C ASP A 310 1.64 -8.41 2.07
N LEU A 311 2.68 -9.22 2.25
CA LEU A 311 3.60 -9.69 1.21
C LEU A 311 2.93 -10.69 0.26
N GLU A 312 1.65 -10.94 0.48
CA GLU A 312 0.82 -11.84 -0.27
C GLU A 312 -0.26 -11.00 -0.95
N GLU A 313 -0.32 -11.09 -2.28
CA GLU A 313 -1.63 -11.09 -2.91
C GLU A 313 -2.41 -12.26 -2.30
N ALA A 314 -3.05 -11.99 -1.16
CA ALA A 314 -4.09 -12.78 -0.54
C ALA A 314 -3.89 -14.30 -0.37
N TYR A 315 -2.71 -14.90 -0.10
CA TYR A 315 -2.67 -16.33 0.30
C TYR A 315 -1.52 -16.76 1.22
N SER A 316 -1.91 -17.04 2.47
CA SER A 316 -1.41 -18.08 3.37
C SER A 316 -0.06 -17.88 4.09
N LEU A 317 -0.13 -17.47 5.37
CA LEU A 317 0.81 -17.93 6.40
C LEU A 317 0.10 -18.49 7.64
N ASN A 318 -0.25 -19.78 7.58
CA ASN A 318 -0.17 -20.63 8.79
C ASN A 318 1.31 -20.96 8.99
N PHE A 319 2.01 -20.15 9.77
CA PHE A 319 3.29 -20.53 10.34
C PHE A 319 3.20 -20.38 11.86
N LEU A 320 2.86 -21.50 12.53
CA LEU A 320 3.34 -21.93 13.84
C LEU A 320 2.41 -23.05 14.36
N GLU A 321 2.74 -24.31 14.08
CA GLU A 321 2.41 -25.42 14.97
C GLU A 321 3.69 -26.22 15.23
N PRO A 322 4.15 -26.34 16.48
CA PRO A 322 5.23 -27.26 16.83
C PRO A 322 4.70 -28.71 16.90
N PRO A 323 5.55 -29.72 16.63
CA PRO A 323 5.10 -31.06 16.30
C PRO A 323 4.67 -31.90 17.52
N LEU A 324 3.57 -32.63 17.30
CA LEU A 324 3.24 -33.98 17.78
C LEU A 324 3.42 -34.32 19.26
N LEU A 325 2.29 -34.58 19.92
CA LEU A 325 2.16 -35.73 20.82
C LEU A 325 0.93 -36.55 20.42
N ALA A 326 1.20 -37.81 20.14
CA ALA A 326 0.24 -38.85 19.79
C ALA A 326 -0.52 -39.34 21.02
N GLU A 327 -1.76 -39.76 20.81
CA GLU A 327 -2.54 -40.82 21.49
C GLU A 327 -4.01 -40.63 21.05
N GLN A 328 -4.89 -41.60 20.80
CA GLN A 328 -4.85 -43.05 20.58
C GLN A 328 -6.27 -43.41 20.06
N GLN A 329 -6.35 -44.46 19.23
CA GLN A 329 -7.53 -45.13 18.68
C GLN A 329 -8.80 -45.19 19.57
N GLN A 330 -9.99 -45.11 18.95
CA GLN A 330 -10.94 -46.24 18.92
C GLN A 330 -12.15 -46.02 17.98
N VAL A 331 -12.37 -47.02 17.11
CA VAL A 331 -13.60 -47.40 16.37
C VAL A 331 -14.04 -48.72 17.05
N PRO A 332 -15.33 -49.12 17.24
CA PRO A 332 -16.34 -49.28 16.17
C PRO A 332 -17.84 -49.13 16.55
N VAL A 333 -18.72 -49.18 15.53
CA VAL A 333 -19.87 -50.11 15.34
C VAL A 333 -21.04 -49.43 14.59
N ALA A 334 -21.61 -50.19 13.64
CA ALA A 334 -22.54 -49.80 12.59
C ALA A 334 -24.05 -50.03 12.90
N GLY A 335 -24.90 -49.42 12.04
CA GLY A 335 -26.34 -49.67 11.86
C GLY A 335 -27.20 -48.53 12.42
N THR A 336 -28.14 -47.88 11.72
CA THR A 336 -28.93 -48.19 10.51
C THR A 336 -29.51 -46.86 10.00
N GLY A 337 -29.72 -46.72 8.69
CA GLY A 337 -29.82 -45.44 8.00
C GLY A 337 -31.18 -44.74 8.00
N GLU A 338 -31.22 -43.57 7.33
CA GLU A 338 -32.34 -43.09 6.51
C GLU A 338 -31.98 -41.79 5.76
N LEU A 339 -32.47 -41.72 4.52
CA LEU A 339 -32.62 -40.59 3.59
C LEU A 339 -31.39 -39.74 3.21
N THR A 340 -30.74 -40.20 2.14
CA THR A 340 -30.05 -39.38 1.14
C THR A 340 -30.96 -38.28 0.60
N THR A 341 -30.70 -37.03 0.98
CA THR A 341 -31.06 -35.85 0.19
C THR A 341 -29.77 -35.31 -0.41
N THR A 342 -29.45 -35.73 -1.62
CA THR A 342 -28.30 -35.23 -2.38
C THR A 342 -28.59 -33.81 -2.85
N THR A 343 -28.18 -32.82 -2.08
CA THR A 343 -28.02 -31.44 -2.58
C THR A 343 -26.88 -31.40 -3.60
N PRO A 344 -27.06 -30.81 -4.79
CA PRO A 344 -26.00 -30.70 -5.76
C PRO A 344 -24.96 -29.69 -5.26
N THR A 345 -23.79 -30.19 -4.87
CA THR A 345 -22.61 -29.39 -4.52
C THR A 345 -22.15 -28.64 -5.77
N SER A 346 -22.66 -27.42 -5.98
CA SER A 346 -22.22 -26.58 -7.07
C SER A 346 -20.78 -26.16 -6.80
N VAL A 347 -19.83 -26.71 -7.57
CA VAL A 347 -18.43 -26.28 -7.52
C VAL A 347 -18.38 -24.80 -7.92
N LEU A 348 -18.10 -23.95 -6.94
CA LEU A 348 -17.82 -22.54 -7.12
C LEU A 348 -16.45 -22.41 -7.80
N PRO A 349 -16.27 -21.54 -8.81
CA PRO A 349 -14.96 -21.23 -9.39
C PRO A 349 -13.94 -20.92 -8.29
N ASN A 350 -12.70 -21.38 -8.45
CA ASN A 350 -11.66 -21.24 -7.42
C ASN A 350 -11.48 -19.76 -7.00
N ASP A 351 -11.49 -18.84 -7.98
CA ASP A 351 -11.40 -17.38 -7.79
C ASP A 351 -12.44 -16.80 -6.81
N ILE A 352 -13.62 -17.40 -6.69
CA ILE A 352 -14.66 -16.92 -5.78
C ILE A 352 -14.46 -17.53 -4.39
N LYS A 353 -14.05 -18.79 -4.28
CA LYS A 353 -13.73 -19.42 -2.98
C LYS A 353 -12.60 -18.69 -2.26
N ASP A 354 -11.66 -18.24 -3.06
CA ASP A 354 -10.50 -17.44 -2.72
C ASP A 354 -10.87 -16.08 -2.11
N VAL A 355 -11.75 -15.31 -2.77
CA VAL A 355 -12.34 -14.08 -2.22
C VAL A 355 -13.18 -14.35 -0.96
N ILE A 356 -13.81 -15.52 -0.87
CA ILE A 356 -14.59 -15.91 0.32
C ILE A 356 -13.68 -16.20 1.52
N ASN A 357 -12.52 -16.81 1.28
CA ASN A 357 -11.56 -17.17 2.31
C ASN A 357 -10.80 -15.94 2.84
N SER A 358 -10.65 -14.88 2.04
CA SER A 358 -10.06 -13.60 2.46
C SER A 358 -11.00 -12.71 3.28
N MET A 359 -12.28 -13.08 3.41
CA MET A 359 -13.23 -12.32 4.24
C MET A 359 -12.83 -12.33 5.73
N PRO A 360 -13.04 -11.22 6.45
CA PRO A 360 -12.74 -11.13 7.88
C PRO A 360 -13.57 -12.13 8.69
N SER A 361 -13.06 -12.49 9.88
CA SER A 361 -13.80 -13.27 10.86
C SER A 361 -15.15 -12.63 11.15
N CYS A 362 -16.19 -13.45 11.36
CA CYS A 362 -17.50 -12.90 11.72
C CYS A 362 -17.44 -12.20 13.08
N SER A 363 -18.33 -11.24 13.29
CA SER A 363 -18.47 -10.46 14.53
C SER A 363 -18.47 -11.35 15.77
N PHE A 364 -19.29 -12.40 15.78
CA PHE A 364 -19.35 -13.33 16.91
C PHE A 364 -18.02 -14.04 17.21
N CYS A 365 -17.34 -14.59 16.19
CA CYS A 365 -16.06 -15.25 16.42
C CYS A 365 -14.97 -14.26 16.84
N ARG A 366 -15.04 -13.03 16.32
CA ARG A 366 -14.16 -11.93 16.75
C ARG A 366 -14.41 -11.55 18.20
N ASP A 367 -15.65 -11.30 18.60
CA ASP A 367 -16.02 -10.88 19.95
C ASP A 367 -15.78 -11.97 21.01
N GLN A 368 -15.70 -13.23 20.59
CA GLN A 368 -15.41 -14.37 21.46
C GLN A 368 -13.93 -14.80 21.40
N HIS A 369 -13.10 -14.13 20.61
CA HIS A 369 -11.70 -14.50 20.37
C HIS A 369 -11.50 -15.98 19.98
N VAL A 370 -12.38 -16.51 19.14
CA VAL A 370 -12.31 -17.91 18.64
C VAL A 370 -12.08 -17.96 17.13
N ARG A 371 -11.44 -19.03 16.65
CA ARG A 371 -11.17 -19.22 15.23
C ARG A 371 -12.48 -19.34 14.44
N CYS A 372 -12.64 -18.49 13.43
CA CYS A 372 -13.69 -18.60 12.43
C CYS A 372 -13.22 -19.55 11.32
N ASP A 373 -13.93 -20.65 11.08
CA ASP A 373 -13.69 -21.57 9.95
C ASP A 373 -14.08 -20.98 8.59
N ARG A 374 -14.73 -19.80 8.62
CA ARG A 374 -15.13 -18.98 7.48
C ARG A 374 -16.04 -19.67 6.46
N GLU A 375 -16.67 -20.78 6.81
CA GLU A 375 -17.59 -21.49 5.92
C GLU A 375 -18.80 -20.60 5.54
N LEU A 376 -19.33 -20.88 4.34
CA LEU A 376 -20.55 -20.25 3.83
C LEU A 376 -21.70 -21.27 3.80
N PRO A 377 -22.95 -20.83 4.06
CA PRO A 377 -23.40 -19.46 4.31
C PRO A 377 -23.16 -18.94 5.74
N CYS A 378 -22.67 -19.79 6.64
CA CYS A 378 -22.36 -19.46 8.03
C CYS A 378 -21.18 -20.30 8.53
N CYS A 379 -20.38 -19.75 9.45
CA CYS A 379 -19.30 -20.49 10.09
C CYS A 379 -19.86 -21.55 11.06
N GLY A 380 -19.10 -22.62 11.34
CA GLY A 380 -19.51 -23.71 12.21
C GLY A 380 -19.78 -23.28 13.66
N ALA A 381 -19.11 -22.23 14.14
CA ALA A 381 -19.36 -21.64 15.47
C ALA A 381 -20.72 -20.92 15.56
N CYS A 382 -21.07 -20.10 14.55
CA CYS A 382 -22.36 -19.43 14.47
C CYS A 382 -23.51 -20.42 14.20
N SER A 383 -23.25 -21.45 13.40
CA SER A 383 -24.20 -22.53 13.12
C SER A 383 -24.59 -23.28 14.39
N ARG A 384 -23.60 -23.70 15.20
CA ARG A 384 -23.83 -24.35 16.51
C ARG A 384 -24.57 -23.46 17.50
N SER A 385 -24.31 -22.16 17.45
CA SER A 385 -24.94 -21.17 18.33
C SER A 385 -26.31 -20.68 17.84
N ARG A 386 -26.79 -21.17 16.67
CA ARG A 386 -28.03 -20.74 16.00
C ARG A 386 -28.18 -19.22 15.86
N ARG A 387 -27.09 -18.53 15.55
CA ARG A 387 -27.06 -17.08 15.33
C ARG A 387 -26.79 -16.74 13.87
N GLU A 388 -27.25 -15.57 13.45
CA GLU A 388 -26.93 -15.05 12.13
C GLU A 388 -25.44 -14.71 12.04
N CYS A 389 -24.77 -15.25 11.02
CA CYS A 389 -23.34 -15.02 10.82
C CYS A 389 -23.13 -13.71 10.04
N VAL A 390 -22.82 -12.64 10.76
CA VAL A 390 -22.58 -11.31 10.19
C VAL A 390 -21.13 -10.88 10.36
N TYR A 391 -20.57 -10.22 9.36
CA TYR A 391 -19.31 -9.48 9.48
C TYR A 391 -19.60 -7.99 9.33
N HIS A 392 -18.79 -7.17 10.00
CA HIS A 392 -18.91 -5.73 9.89
C HIS A 392 -18.14 -5.27 8.66
N ASP A 393 -18.83 -4.63 7.72
CA ASP A 393 -18.21 -3.97 6.57
C ASP A 393 -17.88 -2.52 6.97
N VAL A 394 -16.58 -2.22 7.02
CA VAL A 394 -16.05 -0.91 7.42
C VAL A 394 -16.40 0.18 6.41
N LEU A 395 -16.48 -0.15 5.12
CA LEU A 395 -16.77 0.82 4.05
C LEU A 395 -18.24 1.24 4.08
N LEU A 396 -19.14 0.29 4.35
CA LEU A 396 -20.58 0.56 4.42
C LEU A 396 -21.06 0.89 5.83
N SER A 397 -20.19 0.75 6.84
CA SER A 397 -20.52 0.86 8.28
C SER A 397 -21.75 0.02 8.65
N LYS A 398 -21.88 -1.17 8.05
CA LYS A 398 -23.06 -2.04 8.17
C LYS A 398 -22.67 -3.46 8.51
N GLN A 399 -23.55 -4.15 9.24
CA GLN A 399 -23.44 -5.59 9.45
C GLN A 399 -23.96 -6.31 8.20
N ILE A 400 -23.10 -7.06 7.54
CA ILE A 400 -23.45 -7.81 6.33
C ILE A 400 -23.58 -9.29 6.67
N PRO A 401 -24.75 -9.91 6.43
CA PRO A 401 -24.91 -11.36 6.58
C PRO A 401 -24.05 -12.11 5.57
N ARG A 402 -23.29 -13.12 6.01
CA ARG A 402 -22.51 -13.99 5.11
C ARG A 402 -23.37 -14.73 4.09
N ARG A 403 -24.63 -14.97 4.41
CA ARG A 403 -25.63 -15.50 3.46
C ARG A 403 -25.84 -14.56 2.26
N TYR A 404 -25.76 -13.24 2.45
CA TYR A 404 -25.88 -12.26 1.37
C TYR A 404 -24.73 -12.38 0.36
N VAL A 405 -23.53 -12.72 0.82
CA VAL A 405 -22.35 -12.96 -0.04
C VAL A 405 -22.59 -14.15 -0.96
N VAL A 406 -23.12 -15.26 -0.45
CA VAL A 406 -23.49 -16.44 -1.26
C VAL A 406 -24.52 -16.07 -2.33
N LEU A 407 -25.58 -15.36 -1.93
CA LEU A 407 -26.65 -14.97 -2.86
C LEU A 407 -26.12 -14.03 -3.95
N THR A 408 -25.23 -13.10 -3.59
CA THR A 408 -24.61 -12.17 -4.54
C THR A 408 -23.65 -12.90 -5.48
N ALA A 409 -22.82 -13.82 -4.97
CA ALA A 409 -21.93 -14.64 -5.79
C ALA A 409 -22.72 -15.53 -6.78
N LEU A 410 -23.85 -16.12 -6.34
CA LEU A 410 -24.74 -16.88 -7.21
C LEU A 410 -25.40 -15.99 -8.28
N LYS A 411 -25.83 -14.78 -7.92
CA LYS A 411 -26.35 -13.79 -8.88
C LYS A 411 -25.29 -13.39 -9.90
N ILE A 412 -24.06 -13.11 -9.48
CA ILE A 412 -22.94 -12.79 -10.37
C ILE A 412 -22.66 -13.96 -11.30
N LYS A 413 -22.59 -15.20 -10.79
CA LYS A 413 -22.40 -16.40 -11.63
C LYS A 413 -23.53 -16.58 -12.64
N PHE A 414 -24.77 -16.30 -12.26
CA PHE A 414 -25.92 -16.34 -13.16
C PHE A 414 -25.83 -15.29 -14.26
N VAL A 415 -25.39 -14.06 -13.93
CA VAL A 415 -25.21 -12.96 -14.90
C VAL A 415 -24.03 -13.24 -15.84
N LEU A 416 -22.88 -13.68 -15.33
CA LEU A 416 -21.70 -14.01 -16.14
C LEU A 416 -21.96 -15.20 -17.08
N ASN A 417 -22.78 -16.16 -16.66
CA ASN A 417 -23.25 -17.24 -17.53
C ASN A 417 -24.38 -16.80 -18.48
N ARG A 418 -25.00 -15.65 -18.27
CA ARG A 418 -26.05 -15.09 -19.15
C ARG A 418 -25.46 -14.50 -20.44
N ASP A 419 -24.24 -13.98 -20.39
CA ASP A 419 -23.48 -13.54 -21.58
C ASP A 419 -23.14 -14.73 -22.51
N SER A 420 -23.30 -15.97 -22.03
CA SER A 420 -23.17 -17.19 -22.85
C SER A 420 -24.51 -17.63 -23.51
N TYR A 421 -25.64 -17.03 -23.12
CA TYR A 421 -26.99 -17.45 -23.51
C TYR A 421 -27.88 -16.34 -24.07
N GLU A 422 -27.30 -15.24 -24.58
CA GLU A 422 -28.02 -14.26 -25.43
C GLU A 422 -28.42 -14.80 -26.82
N SER A 423 -28.59 -16.12 -26.98
CA SER A 423 -29.24 -16.72 -28.15
C SER A 423 -30.64 -17.29 -27.88
N LEU A 424 -31.15 -17.29 -26.64
CA LEU A 424 -32.51 -17.76 -26.35
C LEU A 424 -33.20 -16.96 -25.22
N GLY A 425 -34.02 -15.99 -25.63
CA GLY A 425 -35.35 -15.69 -25.07
C GLY A 425 -35.49 -15.28 -23.59
N PHE A 426 -35.80 -14.00 -23.39
CA PHE A 426 -36.41 -13.34 -22.23
C PHE A 426 -37.11 -14.24 -21.18
N LEU A 427 -36.81 -13.97 -19.90
CA LEU A 427 -37.83 -13.84 -18.84
C LEU A 427 -37.31 -12.96 -17.69
N GLU A 428 -38.06 -11.91 -17.41
CA GLU A 428 -37.93 -11.05 -16.24
C GLU A 428 -38.17 -11.84 -14.96
N ILE A 429 -37.32 -11.65 -13.95
CA ILE A 429 -37.68 -11.95 -12.56
C ILE A 429 -37.23 -10.76 -11.70
N SER A 430 -38.16 -9.83 -11.48
CA SER A 430 -38.16 -8.89 -10.35
C SER A 430 -38.12 -9.68 -9.04
N ILE A 431 -37.41 -9.21 -8.01
CA ILE A 431 -37.77 -9.39 -6.58
C ILE A 431 -36.89 -8.50 -5.67
N LEU A 432 -37.60 -7.90 -4.71
CA LEU A 432 -37.21 -7.15 -3.50
C LEU A 432 -36.07 -7.75 -2.67
#